data_AF-A0A2E2MXD7-F1
#
_entry.id   AF-A0A2E2MXD7-F1
#
_cell.length_a   1.000
_cell.length_b   1.000
_cell.length_c   1.000
_cell.angle_alpha   90.00
_cell.angle_beta   90.00
_cell.angle_gamma   90.00
#
_symmetry.space_group_name_H-M   'P 1'
#
loop_
_entity.id
_entity.type
_entity.pdbx_description
1 polymer ?
#
loop_
_entity_poly.entity_id
_entity_poly.type
_entity_poly.pdbx_seq_one_letter_code
_entity_poly.pdbx_strand_id
1 'polypeptide(L)' 'MADNADIATEIQERYLEGALAKRRTWIGIDWATPLECQECGDDIPEARRQAAPWATTCIECQQISEMKSRHVR' A
#
# COMPACT_ATOMS: atom_id res chain seq x y z
N MET A 1 -37.07 1.74 17.26
CA MET A 1 -36.51 3.11 17.18
C MET A 1 -35.03 2.93 17.43
N ALA A 2 -34.18 3.27 16.46
CA ALA A 2 -32.75 3.22 16.66
C ALA A 2 -32.38 4.28 17.71
N ASP A 3 -31.63 3.90 18.73
CA ASP A 3 -31.09 4.85 19.68
C ASP A 3 -29.78 5.47 19.15
N ASN A 4 -29.18 6.34 19.95
CA ASN A 4 -27.93 6.99 19.58
C ASN A 4 -26.76 6.00 19.47
N ALA A 5 -26.79 4.88 20.19
CA ALA A 5 -25.77 3.85 20.13
C ALA A 5 -25.91 3.01 18.85
N ASP A 6 -27.14 2.71 18.42
CA ASP A 6 -27.42 2.03 17.16
C ASP A 6 -26.90 2.83 15.96
N ILE A 7 -27.18 4.15 15.94
CA ILE A 7 -26.71 5.05 14.87
C ILE A 7 -25.18 5.18 14.88
N ALA A 8 -24.57 5.29 16.06
CA ALA A 8 -23.11 5.39 16.17
C ALA A 8 -22.42 4.12 15.66
N THR A 9 -23.00 2.95 15.93
CA THR A 9 -22.47 1.65 15.49
C THR A 9 -22.51 1.56 13.97
N GLU A 10 -23.64 1.88 13.34
CA GLU A 10 -23.78 1.86 11.87
C GLU A 10 -22.76 2.79 11.18
N ILE A 11 -22.56 3.99 11.71
CA ILE A 11 -21.57 4.94 11.19
C ILE A 11 -20.16 4.34 11.28
N GLN A 12 -19.82 3.76 12.43
CA GLN A 12 -18.49 3.18 12.66
C GLN A 12 -18.24 1.98 11.73
N GLU A 13 -19.22 1.11 11.54
CA GLU A 13 -19.16 -0.02 10.61
C GLU A 13 -18.92 0.47 9.18
N ARG A 14 -19.68 1.48 8.72
CA ARG A 14 -19.50 2.05 7.38
C ARG A 14 -18.10 2.67 7.19
N TYR A 15 -17.57 3.33 8.21
CA TYR A 15 -16.20 3.85 8.16
C TYR A 15 -15.16 2.73 8.09
N LEU A 16 -15.35 1.68 8.89
CA LEU A 16 -14.46 0.51 8.90
C LEU A 16 -14.46 -0.20 7.54
N GLU A 17 -15.63 -0.48 6.99
CA GLU A 17 -15.79 -1.08 5.67
C GLU A 17 -15.12 -0.25 4.58
N GLY A 18 -15.34 1.08 4.59
CA GLY A 18 -14.69 1.99 3.64
C GLY A 18 -13.15 2.01 3.78
N ALA A 19 -12.63 1.89 5.00
CA ALA A 19 -11.19 1.82 5.24
C ALA A 19 -10.60 0.47 4.79
N LEU A 20 -11.32 -0.63 5.00
CA LEU A 20 -10.92 -1.97 4.57
C LEU A 20 -10.98 -2.12 3.04
N ALA A 21 -12.02 -1.60 2.39
CA ALA A 21 -12.16 -1.63 0.93
C ALA A 21 -11.05 -0.85 0.20
N LYS A 22 -10.53 0.22 0.80
CA LYS A 22 -9.39 0.98 0.27
C LYS A 22 -8.04 0.28 0.50
N ARG A 23 -7.99 -0.71 1.39
CA ARG A 23 -6.77 -1.49 1.61
C ARG A 23 -6.58 -2.38 0.39
N ARG A 24 -5.43 -2.26 -0.25
CA ARG A 24 -5.05 -3.10 -1.39
C ARG A 24 -5.11 -4.57 -0.96
N THR A 25 -6.08 -5.32 -1.48
CA THR A 25 -6.18 -6.77 -1.29
C THR A 25 -5.21 -7.44 -2.25
N TRP A 26 -4.04 -7.84 -1.76
CA TRP A 26 -3.05 -8.54 -2.56
C TRP A 26 -3.38 -10.04 -2.62
N ILE A 27 -3.49 -10.59 -3.84
CA ILE A 27 -4.13 -11.89 -4.16
C ILE A 27 -3.18 -12.90 -4.82
N GLY A 28 -1.88 -12.65 -4.86
CA GLY A 28 -0.92 -13.59 -5.44
C GLY A 28 0.38 -12.87 -5.81
N ILE A 29 1.49 -13.55 -5.59
CA ILE A 29 2.83 -13.02 -5.85
C ILE A 29 3.05 -12.95 -7.36
N ASP A 30 2.85 -11.78 -7.95
CA ASP A 30 3.42 -11.39 -9.22
C ASP A 30 4.85 -10.91 -8.97
N TRP A 31 5.84 -11.68 -9.45
CA TRP A 31 7.23 -11.23 -9.44
C TRP A 31 7.35 -10.03 -10.38
N ALA A 32 7.80 -8.90 -9.84
CA ALA A 32 8.09 -7.73 -10.63
C ALA A 32 9.24 -8.05 -11.59
N THR A 33 8.96 -7.93 -12.88
CA THR A 33 9.97 -7.86 -13.94
C THR A 33 9.84 -6.48 -14.59
N PRO A 34 10.94 -5.74 -14.83
CA PRO A 34 12.36 -6.11 -14.74
C PRO A 34 12.99 -5.99 -13.33
N LEU A 35 14.22 -6.49 -13.17
CA LEU A 35 15.02 -6.46 -11.93
C LEU A 35 15.61 -5.07 -11.63
N GLU A 36 15.48 -4.13 -12.56
CA GLU A 36 15.93 -2.75 -12.46
C GLU A 36 14.83 -1.85 -11.87
N CYS A 37 15.24 -0.84 -11.12
CA CYS A 37 14.35 0.16 -10.56
C CYS A 37 13.79 1.03 -11.68
N GLN A 38 12.46 1.14 -11.76
CA GLN A 38 11.81 1.96 -12.79
C GLN A 38 12.12 3.47 -12.67
N GLU A 39 12.57 3.94 -11.51
CA GLU A 39 12.81 5.37 -11.25
C GLU A 39 14.27 5.79 -11.51
N CYS A 40 15.25 5.00 -11.03
CA CYS A 40 16.67 5.33 -11.15
C CYS A 40 17.44 4.45 -12.14
N GLY A 41 16.88 3.30 -12.55
CA GLY A 41 17.56 2.33 -13.42
C GLY A 41 18.54 1.40 -12.72
N ASP A 42 18.77 1.55 -11.42
CA ASP A 42 19.67 0.67 -10.66
C ASP A 42 19.03 -0.68 -10.35
N ASP A 43 19.85 -1.73 -10.21
CA ASP A 43 19.37 -3.06 -9.81
C ASP A 43 18.66 -3.05 -8.44
N ILE A 44 17.47 -3.64 -8.36
CA ILE A 44 16.71 -3.78 -7.12
C ILE A 44 17.42 -4.83 -6.25
N PRO A 45 17.86 -4.50 -5.02
CA PRO A 45 18.67 -5.40 -4.20
C PRO A 45 17.92 -6.69 -3.83
N GLU A 46 18.64 -7.80 -3.72
CA GLU A 46 18.04 -9.12 -3.49
C GLU A 46 17.16 -9.20 -2.24
N ALA A 47 17.61 -8.58 -1.14
CA ALA A 47 16.84 -8.50 0.10
C ALA A 47 15.46 -7.85 -0.12
N ARG A 48 15.36 -6.87 -1.03
CA ARG A 48 14.09 -6.22 -1.39
C ARG A 48 13.21 -7.16 -2.21
N ARG A 49 13.79 -7.90 -3.15
CA ARG A 49 13.06 -8.88 -3.98
C ARG A 49 12.52 -10.05 -3.17
N GLN A 50 13.26 -10.50 -2.16
CA GLN A 50 12.79 -11.57 -1.26
C GLN A 50 11.67 -11.07 -0.33
N ALA A 51 11.81 -9.86 0.22
CA ALA A 51 10.80 -9.30 1.14
C ALA A 51 9.54 -8.78 0.43
N ALA A 52 9.68 -8.26 -0.79
CA ALA A 52 8.61 -7.73 -1.61
C ALA A 52 8.85 -8.08 -3.10
N PRO A 53 8.51 -9.31 -3.52
CA PRO A 53 8.71 -9.76 -4.90
C PRO A 53 8.01 -8.91 -5.95
N TRP A 54 6.93 -8.22 -5.59
CA TRP A 54 6.15 -7.32 -6.44
C TRP A 54 6.71 -5.89 -6.52
N ALA A 55 7.84 -5.60 -5.86
CA ALA A 55 8.42 -4.25 -5.85
C ALA A 55 9.02 -3.90 -7.21
N THR A 56 8.58 -2.80 -7.81
CA THR A 56 9.11 -2.29 -9.10
C THR A 56 10.15 -1.17 -8.95
N THR A 57 10.44 -0.75 -7.72
CA THR A 57 11.38 0.32 -7.38
C THR A 57 12.36 -0.13 -6.30
N CYS A 58 13.56 0.45 -6.30
CA CYS A 58 14.53 0.26 -5.24
C CYS A 58 14.03 0.87 -3.91
N ILE A 59 14.64 0.47 -2.80
CA ILE A 59 14.21 0.92 -1.47
C ILE A 59 14.33 2.44 -1.30
N GLU A 60 15.36 3.06 -1.87
CA GLU A 60 15.60 4.50 -1.74
C GLU A 60 14.55 5.31 -2.50
N CYS A 61 14.28 4.94 -3.77
CA CYS A 61 13.22 5.57 -4.58
C CYS A 61 11.84 5.39 -3.93
N GLN A 62 11.56 4.20 -3.38
CA GLN A 62 10.32 3.93 -2.66
C GLN A 62 10.17 4.87 -1.44
N GLN A 63 11.22 5.03 -0.63
CA GLN A 63 11.21 5.92 0.53
C GLN A 63 10.96 7.38 0.14
N ILE A 64 11.59 7.85 -0.95
CA ILE A 64 11.38 9.20 -1.46
C ILE A 64 9.92 9.41 -1.88
N SER A 65 9.33 8.44 -2.60
CA SER A 65 7.92 8.49 -3.04
C SER A 65 6.95 8.52 -1.85
N GLU A 66 7.19 7.70 -0.83
CA GLU A 66 6.40 7.67 0.41
C GLU A 66 6.54 8.97 1.20
N MET A 67 7.73 9.56 1.27
CA MET A 67 7.93 10.87 1.88
C MET A 67 7.15 11.95 1.13
N LYS A 68 7.20 11.97 -0.21
CA LYS A 68 6.45 12.95 -1.01
C LYS A 68 4.94 12.81 -0.78
N SER A 69 4.40 11.59 -0.89
CA SER A 69 2.97 11.33 -0.71
C SER A 69 2.45 11.68 0.70
N ARG A 70 3.27 11.55 1.74
CA ARG A 70 2.89 11.93 3.11
C ARG A 70 2.64 13.43 3.28
N HIS A 71 3.33 14.28 2.51
CA HIS A 71 3.22 15.74 2.62
C HIS A 71 2.19 16.35 1.64
N VAL A 72 1.65 15.57 0.71
CA VAL A 72 0.63 16.00 -0.26
C VAL A 72 -0.80 15.81 0.29
N ARG A 73 -0.93 15.26 1.50
CA ARG A 73 -2.23 15.05 2.17
C ARG A 73 -2.72 16.25 2.95
#